data_AF-A0A8J3M4W0-F1
#
_entry.id   AF-A0A8J3M4W0-F1
#
_cell.length_a   1.000
_cell.length_b   1.000
_cell.length_c   1.000
_cell.angle_alpha   90.00
_cell.angle_beta   90.00
_cell.angle_gamma   90.00
#
_symmetry.space_group_name_H-M   'P 1'
#
loop_
_entity.id
_entity.type
_entity.pdbx_description
1 polymer ?
#
loop_
_entity_poly.entity_id
_entity_poly.type
_entity_poly.pdbx_seq_one_letter_code
_entity_poly.pdbx_strand_id
1 'polypeptide(L)'
;MIEGLGLTGDEHVLEIGTGVGFQTALLARLSHDVVSIDMWPDLVQQARRNLARNGVDNVELLLGDGSGGVPEHAPYDAVVVSAAFPEVPPPLIGQLEHGGRLVQPIGPGGREEVVLFRRTTTGLERQEVLTPASFVRLRGRYGFTS
;
A
#
# COMPACT_ATOMS: atom_id res chain seq x y z
N MET A 1 -8.07 5.11 -5.29
CA MET A 1 -7.15 4.77 -4.18
C MET A 1 -6.11 5.87 -4.01
N ILE A 2 -5.22 6.11 -4.99
CA ILE A 2 -4.17 7.15 -4.90
C ILE A 2 -4.72 8.52 -4.51
N GLU A 3 -5.79 8.99 -5.15
CA GLU A 3 -6.42 10.28 -4.82
C GLU A 3 -6.80 10.41 -3.34
N GLY A 4 -7.30 9.32 -2.73
CA GLY A 4 -7.67 9.31 -1.31
C GLY A 4 -6.48 9.50 -0.36
N LEU A 5 -5.25 9.23 -0.83
CA LEU A 5 -4.05 9.55 -0.06
C LEU A 5 -3.73 11.04 -0.04
N GLY A 6 -4.25 11.85 -0.98
CA GLY A 6 -4.03 13.30 -1.02
C GLY A 6 -2.55 13.69 -1.08
N LEU A 7 -1.74 12.96 -1.85
CA LEU A 7 -0.30 13.18 -1.97
C LEU A 7 0.01 14.56 -2.57
N THR A 8 1.03 15.23 -2.04
CA THR A 8 1.48 16.56 -2.50
C THR A 8 2.88 16.55 -3.12
N GLY A 9 3.60 15.44 -3.04
CA GLY A 9 4.92 15.26 -3.65
C GLY A 9 6.07 15.11 -2.66
N ASP A 10 5.81 15.29 -1.37
CA ASP A 10 6.83 15.21 -0.31
C ASP A 10 6.75 13.88 0.46
N GLU A 11 5.69 13.09 0.24
CA GLU A 11 5.42 11.90 1.04
C GLU A 11 6.37 10.73 0.76
N HIS A 12 6.77 10.04 1.84
CA HIS A 12 7.33 8.70 1.81
C HIS A 12 6.21 7.65 1.84
N VAL A 13 6.10 6.83 0.80
CA VAL A 13 4.92 5.95 0.59
C VAL A 13 5.27 4.47 0.67
N LEU A 14 4.46 3.71 1.40
CA LEU A 14 4.45 2.24 1.34
C LEU A 14 3.31 1.74 0.44
N GLU A 15 3.65 0.91 -0.54
CA GLU A 15 2.70 0.15 -1.36
C GLU A 15 2.79 -1.35 -1.04
N ILE A 16 1.66 -1.96 -0.68
CA ILE A 16 1.51 -3.40 -0.54
C ILE A 16 0.76 -3.95 -1.77
N GLY A 17 1.43 -4.81 -2.53
CA GLY A 17 0.95 -5.37 -3.79
C GLY A 17 1.38 -4.57 -5.00
N THR A 18 2.67 -4.61 -5.32
CA THR A 18 3.28 -3.97 -6.50
C THR A 18 2.61 -4.37 -7.82
N GLY A 19 2.23 -5.64 -7.95
CA GLY A 19 1.76 -6.21 -9.20
C GLY A 19 2.79 -6.02 -10.32
N VAL A 20 2.34 -5.50 -11.47
CA VAL A 20 3.21 -5.19 -12.61
C VAL A 20 3.80 -3.77 -12.58
N GLY A 21 3.61 -3.02 -11.49
CA GLY A 21 4.24 -1.72 -11.25
C GLY A 21 3.50 -0.49 -11.78
N PHE A 22 2.26 -0.62 -12.28
CA PHE A 22 1.51 0.53 -12.80
C PHE A 22 1.13 1.53 -11.70
N GLN A 23 0.55 1.06 -10.60
CA GLN A 23 0.22 1.92 -9.47
C GLN A 23 1.49 2.51 -8.83
N THR A 24 2.53 1.69 -8.68
CA THR A 24 3.86 2.13 -8.22
C THR A 24 4.41 3.30 -9.02
N ALA A 25 4.31 3.24 -10.36
CA ALA A 25 4.76 4.33 -11.23
C ALA A 25 3.96 5.63 -11.05
N LEU A 26 2.66 5.53 -10.73
CA LEU A 26 1.83 6.70 -10.45
C LEU A 26 2.15 7.30 -9.09
N LEU A 27 2.31 6.47 -8.05
CA LEU A 27 2.73 6.90 -6.72
C LEU A 27 4.08 7.63 -6.80
N ALA A 28 5.06 7.04 -7.48
CA ALA A 28 6.40 7.58 -7.69
C ALA A 28 6.41 8.97 -8.36
N ARG A 29 5.40 9.30 -9.16
CA ARG A 29 5.28 10.63 -9.80
C ARG A 29 4.59 11.67 -8.92
N LEU A 30 3.96 11.24 -7.84
CA LEU A 30 3.10 12.05 -6.97
C LEU A 30 3.63 12.14 -5.53
N SER A 31 4.73 11.47 -5.22
CA SER A 31 5.35 11.41 -3.90
C SER A 31 6.86 11.58 -4.00
N HIS A 32 7.53 11.75 -2.86
CA HIS A 32 8.99 11.88 -2.80
C HIS A 32 9.65 10.57 -3.23
N ASP A 33 9.23 9.46 -2.61
CA ASP A 33 9.68 8.12 -2.97
C ASP A 33 8.64 7.05 -2.56
N VAL A 34 8.85 5.83 -3.05
CA VAL A 34 7.95 4.69 -2.81
C VAL A 34 8.73 3.43 -2.46
N VAL A 35 8.37 2.81 -1.35
CA VAL A 35 8.71 1.41 -1.03
C VAL A 35 7.53 0.55 -1.46
N SER A 36 7.75 -0.39 -2.37
CA SER A 36 6.70 -1.27 -2.89
C SER A 36 7.09 -2.73 -2.74
N ILE A 37 6.21 -3.52 -2.12
CA ILE A 37 6.44 -4.93 -1.82
C ILE A 37 5.37 -5.81 -2.44
N ASP A 38 5.80 -6.92 -3.05
CA ASP A 38 4.91 -7.96 -3.55
C ASP A 38 5.42 -9.34 -3.12
N MET A 39 4.51 -10.31 -3.01
CA MET A 39 4.82 -11.68 -2.60
C MET A 39 5.28 -12.55 -3.77
N TRP A 40 5.02 -12.14 -5.00
CA TRP A 40 5.24 -12.96 -6.19
C TRP A 40 6.52 -12.53 -6.96
N PRO A 41 7.56 -13.38 -7.04
CA PRO A 41 8.84 -13.01 -7.64
C PRO A 41 8.77 -12.61 -9.12
N ASP A 42 7.86 -13.23 -9.87
CA ASP A 42 7.63 -12.96 -11.29
C ASP A 42 6.96 -11.59 -11.52
N LEU A 43 6.07 -11.17 -10.63
CA LEU A 43 5.48 -9.83 -10.63
C LEU A 43 6.51 -8.77 -10.27
N VAL A 44 7.30 -8.96 -9.21
CA VAL A 44 8.39 -8.02 -8.84
C VAL A 44 9.37 -7.84 -10.00
N GLN A 45 9.76 -8.92 -10.68
CA GLN A 45 10.64 -8.83 -11.85
C GLN A 45 9.99 -8.09 -13.03
N GLN A 46 8.69 -8.27 -13.27
CA GLN A 46 7.95 -7.54 -14.29
C GLN A 46 7.85 -6.05 -13.95
N ALA A 47 7.48 -5.71 -12.72
CA ALA A 47 7.44 -4.35 -12.22
C ALA A 47 8.79 -3.64 -12.39
N ARG A 48 9.90 -4.29 -12.01
CA ARG A 48 11.25 -3.75 -12.17
C ARG A 48 11.57 -3.37 -13.61
N ARG A 49 11.22 -4.25 -14.57
CA ARG A 49 11.41 -3.96 -16.01
C ARG A 49 10.51 -2.82 -16.49
N ASN A 50 9.26 -2.80 -16.05
CA ASN A 50 8.30 -1.79 -16.47
C ASN A 50 8.68 -0.40 -15.94
N LEU A 51 9.05 -0.29 -14.66
CA LEU A 51 9.49 0.96 -14.04
C LEU A 51 10.77 1.48 -14.70
N ALA A 52 11.79 0.62 -14.90
CA ALA A 52 13.03 1.02 -15.55
C ALA A 52 12.81 1.52 -16.99
N ARG A 53 11.94 0.86 -17.77
CA ARG A 53 11.59 1.29 -19.13
C ARG A 53 10.89 2.65 -19.19
N ASN A 54 10.24 3.06 -18.10
CA ASN A 54 9.54 4.33 -17.99
C ASN A 54 10.33 5.39 -17.20
N GLY A 55 11.60 5.11 -16.87
CA GLY A 55 12.47 6.05 -16.17
C GLY A 55 12.00 6.38 -14.76
N VAL A 56 11.34 5.44 -14.07
CA VAL A 56 10.95 5.59 -12.67
C VAL A 56 12.09 5.09 -11.78
N ASP A 57 12.70 5.98 -11.01
CA ASP A 57 13.94 5.76 -10.25
C ASP A 57 13.80 5.95 -8.73
N ASN A 58 12.79 6.68 -8.26
CA ASN A 58 12.48 6.89 -6.83
C ASN A 58 11.60 5.76 -6.23
N VAL A 59 11.89 4.50 -6.59
CA VAL A 59 11.15 3.32 -6.11
C VAL A 59 12.10 2.24 -5.62
N GLU A 60 11.87 1.78 -4.39
CA GLU A 60 12.46 0.55 -3.87
C GLU A 60 11.47 -0.62 -4.02
N LEU A 61 11.85 -1.62 -4.82
CA LEU A 61 11.05 -2.83 -5.04
C LEU A 61 11.55 -3.99 -4.19
N LEU A 62 10.66 -4.53 -3.35
CA LEU A 62 10.91 -5.62 -2.44
C LEU A 62 10.07 -6.86 -2.77
N LEU A 63 10.64 -8.03 -2.49
CA LEU A 63 9.95 -9.31 -2.56
C LEU A 63 9.74 -9.85 -1.15
N GLY A 64 8.48 -10.06 -0.74
CA GLY A 64 8.19 -10.59 0.59
C GLY A 64 6.73 -10.48 1.01
N ASP A 65 6.49 -10.76 2.28
CA ASP A 65 5.17 -10.67 2.90
C ASP A 65 4.85 -9.22 3.31
N GLY A 66 4.14 -8.51 2.45
CA GLY A 66 3.71 -7.14 2.70
C GLY A 66 2.64 -6.98 3.79
N SER A 67 2.00 -8.05 4.28
CA SER A 67 1.02 -7.92 5.38
C SER A 67 1.65 -7.40 6.68
N GLY A 68 2.96 -7.61 6.84
CA GLY A 68 3.76 -7.08 7.94
C GLY A 68 4.30 -5.67 7.70
N GLY A 69 4.04 -5.06 6.55
CA GLY A 69 4.72 -3.84 6.11
C GLY A 69 6.21 -4.07 5.89
N VAL A 70 6.98 -2.98 5.93
CA VAL A 70 8.44 -2.99 5.76
C VAL A 70 9.04 -2.08 6.85
N PRO A 71 9.26 -2.61 8.07
CA PRO A 71 9.66 -1.82 9.23
C PRO A 71 11.00 -1.08 9.05
N GLU A 72 11.93 -1.65 8.30
CA GLU A 72 13.25 -1.09 8.02
C GLU A 72 13.23 0.23 7.23
N HIS A 73 12.13 0.53 6.55
CA HIS A 73 11.93 1.80 5.84
C HIS A 73 10.86 2.69 6.48
N ALA A 74 10.23 2.24 7.56
CA ALA A 74 9.28 3.05 8.30
C ALA A 74 9.99 4.22 9.02
N PRO A 75 9.29 5.32 9.33
CA PRO A 75 7.84 5.53 9.19
C PRO A 75 7.40 6.11 7.83
N TYR A 76 6.14 5.87 7.45
CA TYR A 76 5.56 6.31 6.17
C TYR A 76 4.51 7.41 6.36
N ASP A 77 4.47 8.38 5.45
CA ASP A 77 3.41 9.39 5.41
C ASP A 77 2.09 8.83 4.86
N ALA A 78 2.21 7.84 3.97
CA ALA A 78 1.08 7.21 3.31
C ALA A 78 1.31 5.71 3.09
N VAL A 79 0.25 4.93 3.29
CA VAL A 79 0.23 3.48 3.03
C VAL A 79 -0.93 3.15 2.10
N VAL A 80 -0.69 2.37 1.06
CA VAL A 80 -1.74 1.85 0.19
C VAL A 80 -1.64 0.34 0.05
N VAL A 81 -2.75 -0.35 0.24
CA VAL A 81 -2.82 -1.81 0.17
C VAL A 81 -3.71 -2.23 -0.98
N SER A 82 -3.15 -2.79 -2.04
CA SER A 82 -3.88 -3.23 -3.24
C SER A 82 -4.43 -4.65 -3.11
N ALA A 83 -4.87 -5.02 -1.91
CA ALA A 83 -5.44 -6.33 -1.58
C ALA A 83 -6.41 -6.23 -0.40
N ALA A 84 -7.43 -7.08 -0.39
CA ALA A 84 -8.50 -7.08 0.59
C ALA A 84 -8.15 -7.82 1.88
N PHE A 85 -8.51 -7.25 3.03
CA PHE A 85 -8.55 -7.94 4.32
C PHE A 85 -9.70 -7.37 5.18
N PRO A 86 -10.31 -8.14 6.12
CA PRO A 86 -11.46 -7.65 6.89
C PRO A 86 -11.16 -6.48 7.84
N GLU A 87 -9.87 -6.22 8.12
CA GLU A 87 -9.41 -5.09 8.92
C GLU A 87 -8.04 -4.60 8.42
N VAL A 88 -7.53 -3.49 8.96
CA VAL A 88 -6.18 -3.02 8.63
C VAL A 88 -5.17 -3.80 9.48
N PRO A 89 -4.15 -4.45 8.89
CA PRO A 89 -3.13 -5.16 9.66
C PRO A 89 -2.43 -4.23 10.68
N PRO A 90 -2.33 -4.62 11.97
CA PRO A 90 -1.70 -3.78 12.99
C PRO A 90 -0.27 -3.30 12.69
N PRO A 91 0.61 -4.09 12.04
CA PRO A 91 1.94 -3.61 11.67
C PRO A 91 1.92 -2.38 10.75
N LEU A 92 0.95 -2.29 9.84
CA LEU A 92 0.82 -1.13 8.92
C LEU A 92 0.44 0.15 9.68
N ILE A 93 -0.39 0.02 10.72
CA ILE A 93 -0.76 1.14 11.59
C ILE A 93 0.45 1.62 12.39
N GLY A 94 1.30 0.69 12.85
CA GLY A 94 2.51 1.01 13.60
C GLY A 94 3.60 1.70 12.78
N GLN A 95 3.61 1.48 11.47
CA GLN A 95 4.60 2.04 10.54
C GLN A 95 4.16 3.35 9.90
N LEU A 96 2.89 3.76 10.04
CA LEU A 96 2.38 5.01 9.49
C LEU A 96 2.71 6.18 10.43
N GLU A 97 3.01 7.36 9.90
CA GLU A 97 3.26 8.58 10.67
C GLU A 97 2.01 9.09 11.39
N HIS A 98 2.18 9.87 12.47
CA HIS A 98 1.04 10.56 13.07
C HIS A 98 0.49 11.60 12.09
N GLY A 99 -0.81 11.53 11.80
CA GLY A 99 -1.43 12.32 10.74
C GLY A 99 -1.34 11.68 9.35
N GLY A 100 -0.56 10.60 9.20
CA GLY A 100 -0.43 9.83 7.98
C GLY A 100 -1.73 9.15 7.56
N ARG A 101 -1.80 8.75 6.29
CA ARG A 101 -3.03 8.29 5.62
C ARG A 101 -2.87 6.84 5.14
N LEU A 102 -3.90 6.04 5.28
CA LEU A 102 -3.91 4.66 4.78
C LEU A 102 -5.15 4.39 3.94
N VAL A 103 -4.97 3.82 2.76
CA VAL A 103 -6.08 3.37 1.90
C VAL A 103 -6.01 1.87 1.70
N GLN A 104 -7.07 1.17 2.07
CA GLN A 104 -7.16 -0.29 1.94
C GLN A 104 -8.59 -0.74 1.60
N PRO A 105 -8.76 -1.75 0.73
CA PRO A 105 -9.99 -2.50 0.57
C PRO A 105 -10.29 -3.34 1.82
N ILE A 106 -11.38 -3.03 2.51
CA ILE A 106 -11.86 -3.74 3.70
C ILE A 106 -12.98 -4.69 3.31
N GLY A 107 -12.75 -5.99 3.52
CA GLY A 107 -13.72 -7.03 3.17
C GLY A 107 -13.12 -8.43 3.04
N PRO A 108 -13.95 -9.44 2.72
CA PRO A 108 -13.56 -10.86 2.68
C PRO A 108 -12.81 -11.30 1.39
N GLY A 109 -12.70 -10.43 0.39
CA GLY A 109 -12.21 -10.73 -0.97
C GLY A 109 -13.37 -10.94 -1.95
N GLY A 110 -13.49 -10.05 -2.95
CA GLY A 110 -14.51 -10.04 -4.00
C GLY A 110 -15.69 -9.07 -3.77
N ARG A 111 -15.82 -8.46 -2.58
CA ARG A 111 -16.87 -7.47 -2.25
C ARG A 111 -16.41 -6.56 -1.11
N GLU A 112 -15.52 -5.64 -1.43
CA GLU A 112 -14.85 -4.74 -0.48
C GLU A 112 -15.40 -3.33 -0.53
N GLU A 113 -15.24 -2.61 0.58
CA GLU A 113 -15.22 -1.16 0.58
C GLU A 113 -13.77 -0.68 0.57
N VAL A 114 -13.39 0.16 -0.39
CA VAL A 114 -12.10 0.86 -0.34
C VAL A 114 -12.25 2.02 0.65
N VAL A 115 -11.49 1.98 1.74
CA VAL A 115 -11.64 2.89 2.86
C VAL A 115 -10.37 3.73 3.06
N LEU A 116 -10.56 5.02 3.30
CA LEU A 116 -9.52 5.93 3.77
C LEU A 116 -9.50 5.96 5.30
N PHE A 117 -8.31 5.85 5.85
CA PHE A 117 -8.01 5.97 7.26
C PHE A 117 -6.97 7.05 7.51
N ARG A 118 -7.00 7.63 8.71
CA ARG A 118 -5.99 8.56 9.21
C ARG A 118 -5.44 8.08 10.54
N ARG A 119 -4.12 8.10 10.72
CA ARG A 119 -3.51 7.82 12.02
C ARG A 119 -3.59 9.06 12.90
N THR A 120 -4.19 8.91 14.06
CA THR A 120 -4.26 9.94 15.10
C THR A 120 -3.33 9.58 16.25
N THR A 121 -3.35 10.37 17.33
CA THR A 121 -2.58 10.06 18.54
C THR A 121 -3.16 8.87 19.33
N THR A 122 -4.41 8.49 19.07
CA THR A 122 -5.13 7.42 19.78
C THR A 122 -5.25 6.13 18.98
N GLY A 123 -4.92 6.14 17.70
CA GLY A 123 -4.96 4.94 16.85
C GLY A 123 -5.24 5.27 15.39
N LEU A 124 -5.91 4.34 14.70
CA LEU A 124 -6.34 4.52 13.32
C LEU A 124 -7.82 4.87 13.28
N GLU A 125 -8.15 6.02 12.69
CA GLU A 125 -9.54 6.47 12.54
C GLU A 125 -10.01 6.29 11.10
N ARG A 126 -11.15 5.63 10.94
CA ARG A 126 -11.84 5.50 9.66
C ARG A 126 -12.42 6.86 9.25
N GLN A 127 -12.04 7.36 8.09
CA GLN A 127 -12.49 8.66 7.58
C GLN A 127 -13.65 8.50 6.61
N GLU A 128 -13.44 7.78 5.50
CA GLU A 128 -14.36 7.77 4.37
C GLU A 128 -14.36 6.42 3.64
N VAL A 129 -15.53 6.02 3.12
CA VAL A 129 -15.65 4.97 2.11
C VAL A 129 -15.52 5.61 0.74
N LEU A 130 -14.41 5.34 0.05
CA LEU A 130 -14.13 5.93 -1.26
C LEU A 130 -14.98 5.29 -2.35
N THR A 131 -15.08 3.95 -2.35
CA THR A 131 -15.87 3.20 -3.35
C THR A 131 -16.02 1.74 -2.95
N PRO A 132 -17.12 1.06 -3.34
CA PRO A 132 -17.14 -0.41 -3.44
C PRO A 132 -16.16 -0.91 -4.49
N ALA A 133 -15.57 -2.08 -4.28
CA ALA A 133 -14.66 -2.72 -5.25
C ALA A 133 -14.56 -4.25 -5.05
N SER A 134 -13.84 -4.91 -5.96
CA SER A 134 -13.46 -6.32 -5.85
C SER A 134 -11.95 -6.46 -5.99
N PHE A 135 -11.29 -6.93 -4.93
CA PHE A 135 -9.84 -7.13 -4.85
C PHE A 135 -9.50 -8.59 -4.53
N VAL A 136 -8.28 -8.98 -4.92
CA VAL A 136 -7.66 -10.21 -4.43
C VAL A 136 -7.41 -10.12 -2.92
N ARG A 137 -7.31 -11.26 -2.26
CA ARG A 137 -7.05 -11.32 -0.81
C ARG A 137 -5.61 -10.96 -0.47
N LEU A 138 -5.42 -10.17 0.59
CA LEU A 138 -4.12 -9.96 1.21
C LEU A 138 -3.70 -11.26 1.87
N ARG A 139 -2.70 -11.93 1.29
CA ARG A 139 -2.08 -13.12 1.87
C ARG A 139 -0.89 -12.70 2.73
N GLY A 140 -0.63 -13.47 3.78
CA GLY A 140 0.52 -13.24 4.64
C GLY A 140 0.25 -13.53 6.11
N ARG A 141 1.27 -13.32 6.94
CA ARG A 141 1.25 -13.53 8.39
C ARG A 141 0.18 -12.73 9.11
N TYR A 142 -0.12 -11.52 8.61
CA TYR A 142 -1.15 -10.63 9.15
C TYR A 142 -2.35 -10.48 8.19
N GLY A 143 -2.50 -11.43 7.26
CA GLY A 143 -3.59 -11.49 6.29
C GLY A 143 -4.31 -12.84 6.31
N PHE A 144 -4.92 -13.21 5.19
CA PHE A 144 -5.53 -14.53 5.04
C PHE A 144 -4.45 -15.62 4.94
N THR A 145 -4.56 -16.63 5.81
CA THR A 145 -3.77 -17.87 5.70
C THR A 145 -4.13 -18.61 4.43
N SER A 146 -3.14 -19.21 3.77
CA SER A 146 -3.26 -19.99 2.53
C SER A 146 -4.46 -20.91 2.51
#